data_AF-A0A9N9RSE9-F1
#
_entry.id   AF-A0A9N9RSE9-F1
#
_cell.length_a   1.000
_cell.length_b   1.000
_cell.length_c   1.000
_cell.angle_alpha   90.00
_cell.angle_beta   90.00
_cell.angle_gamma   90.00
#
_symmetry.space_group_name_H-M   'P 1'
#
loop_
_entity.id
_entity.type
_entity.pdbx_description
1 polymer ?
#
loop_
_entity_poly.entity_id
_entity_poly.type
_entity_poly.pdbx_seq_one_letter_code
_entity_poly.pdbx_strand_id
1 'polypeptide(L)'
;MFGKILIVLVALAATASAQSCLSFLFYTTATNIVTYSTANLTGILTNPNFNRQRVTALYMYGFQQAISTPSVVQVRDAYIQNGNHNFLLMDCDSSYTAVNANSLADEVSDVLLQFFNVGYESWHLVGFSLGAQIAGMTGRHVRRKSLRRHSVPRITGIDPGQLPIGLFSDINADDAAFVDIIHVETVHFGTVNAVGHVNFWVNGGVTQPMCTGAVAVGKLIEFKFWFLELTMSFQFSVVATCSHLMGPTYWSESLTANNPNIFRAQQCASWDAFVNNQCVNNPTSPMGIGVNFNAQGNHFLRTNLVAPFSLT
;
A
#
# COMPACT_ATOMS: atom_id res chain seq x y z
N MET A 1 5.33 66.16 -3.53
CA MET A 1 6.60 65.41 -3.55
C MET A 1 6.40 64.11 -2.79
N PHE A 2 5.95 63.06 -3.48
CA PHE A 2 5.87 61.69 -2.93
C PHE A 2 6.24 60.72 -4.06
N GLY A 3 7.48 60.25 -4.03
CA GLY A 3 8.01 59.28 -4.99
C GLY A 3 7.50 57.88 -4.67
N LYS A 4 6.93 57.21 -5.66
CA LYS A 4 6.60 55.77 -5.59
C LYS A 4 7.89 54.98 -5.75
N ILE A 5 8.31 54.29 -4.69
CA ILE A 5 9.40 53.31 -4.74
C ILE A 5 8.84 52.04 -5.38
N LEU A 6 9.32 51.73 -6.58
CA LEU A 6 9.02 50.49 -7.30
C LEU A 6 9.96 49.40 -6.76
N ILE A 7 9.45 48.52 -5.90
CA ILE A 7 10.20 47.34 -5.46
C ILE A 7 10.08 46.28 -6.56
N VAL A 8 11.14 46.11 -7.34
CA VAL A 8 11.27 44.99 -8.29
C VAL A 8 11.72 43.77 -7.49
N LEU A 9 10.78 42.87 -7.18
CA LEU A 9 11.07 41.53 -6.67
C LEU A 9 11.60 40.69 -7.82
N VAL A 10 12.91 40.57 -7.93
CA VAL A 10 13.55 39.54 -8.75
C VAL A 10 13.39 38.21 -8.02
N ALA A 11 12.45 37.38 -8.47
CA ALA A 11 12.37 36.00 -8.06
C ALA A 11 13.60 35.27 -8.64
N LEU A 12 14.64 35.07 -7.82
CA LEU A 12 15.64 34.05 -8.12
C LEU A 12 14.95 32.68 -7.95
N ALA A 13 14.64 32.04 -9.06
CA ALA A 13 14.32 30.62 -9.07
C ALA A 13 15.58 29.85 -8.63
N ALA A 14 15.63 29.45 -7.37
CA ALA A 14 16.59 28.47 -6.90
C ALA A 14 16.16 27.10 -7.45
N THR A 15 16.62 26.75 -8.66
CA THR A 15 16.58 25.36 -9.14
C THR A 15 17.71 24.58 -8.49
N ALA A 16 17.55 24.26 -7.20
CA ALA A 16 18.23 23.12 -6.60
C ALA A 16 17.21 22.00 -6.60
N SER A 17 17.33 21.04 -7.52
CA SER A 17 16.57 19.79 -7.41
C SER A 17 16.98 19.15 -6.10
N ALA A 18 16.10 19.13 -5.10
CA ALA A 18 16.34 18.37 -3.89
C ALA A 18 16.64 16.92 -4.31
N GLN A 19 17.75 16.37 -3.84
CA GLN A 19 18.09 14.98 -4.08
C GLN A 19 16.95 14.12 -3.50
N SER A 20 16.32 13.32 -4.35
CA SER A 20 15.27 12.37 -3.94
C SER A 20 15.78 11.46 -2.83
N CYS A 21 14.97 11.28 -1.76
CA CYS A 21 15.24 10.27 -0.73
C CYS A 21 14.91 8.84 -1.19
N LEU A 22 14.25 8.71 -2.35
CA LEU A 22 13.57 7.48 -2.73
C LEU A 22 14.57 6.45 -3.23
N SER A 23 14.54 5.31 -2.56
CA SER A 23 15.33 4.13 -2.89
C SER A 23 14.45 2.90 -3.06
N PHE A 24 14.90 2.01 -3.93
CA PHE A 24 14.23 0.77 -4.28
C PHE A 24 15.16 -0.38 -4.00
N LEU A 25 14.81 -1.19 -3.01
CA LEU A 25 15.62 -2.29 -2.51
C LEU A 25 15.15 -3.57 -3.22
N PHE A 26 15.94 -4.04 -4.18
CA PHE A 26 15.69 -5.30 -4.90
C PHE A 26 16.28 -6.47 -4.12
N TYR A 27 15.42 -7.36 -3.63
CA TYR A 27 15.84 -8.54 -2.88
C TYR A 27 15.86 -9.79 -3.76
N THR A 28 16.95 -10.55 -3.63
CA THR A 28 17.06 -11.91 -4.20
C THR A 28 17.04 -12.97 -3.11
N THR A 29 17.60 -12.64 -1.94
CA THR A 29 17.47 -13.39 -0.69
C THR A 29 17.35 -12.39 0.47
N ALA A 30 17.14 -12.87 1.70
CA ALA A 30 17.04 -12.00 2.87
C ALA A 30 18.33 -11.20 3.15
N THR A 31 19.48 -11.68 2.66
CA THR A 31 20.80 -11.05 2.84
C THR A 31 21.37 -10.44 1.57
N ASN A 32 20.86 -10.81 0.40
CA ASN A 32 21.33 -10.31 -0.88
C ASN A 32 20.35 -9.28 -1.46
N ILE A 33 20.77 -8.02 -1.38
CA ILE A 33 20.01 -6.82 -1.72
C ILE A 33 20.83 -5.93 -2.64
N VAL A 34 20.18 -5.39 -3.67
CA VAL A 34 20.72 -4.31 -4.51
C VAL A 34 19.81 -3.09 -4.39
N THR A 35 20.39 -1.95 -4.02
CA THR A 35 19.66 -0.69 -3.87
C THR A 35 19.78 0.15 -5.13
N TYR A 36 18.64 0.59 -5.66
CA TYR A 36 18.53 1.49 -6.78
C TYR A 36 17.96 2.84 -6.32
N SER A 37 18.39 3.92 -6.94
CA SER A 37 17.76 5.24 -6.82
C SER A 37 16.74 5.43 -7.95
N THR A 38 15.92 6.47 -7.86
CA THR A 38 14.99 6.88 -8.93
C THR A 38 15.68 7.07 -10.28
N ALA A 39 16.91 7.58 -10.28
CA ALA A 39 17.66 7.87 -11.51
C ALA A 39 18.23 6.62 -12.21
N ASN A 40 18.39 5.49 -11.51
CA ASN A 40 19.05 4.31 -12.05
C ASN A 40 18.23 3.01 -11.98
N LEU A 41 16.97 3.06 -11.51
CA LEU A 41 16.18 1.84 -11.32
C LEU A 41 15.98 1.05 -12.60
N THR A 42 15.87 1.67 -13.78
CA THR A 42 15.78 0.96 -15.07
C THR A 42 16.98 0.04 -15.33
N GLY A 43 18.14 0.29 -14.71
CA GLY A 43 19.30 -0.58 -14.72
C GLY A 43 19.05 -1.96 -14.08
N ILE A 44 17.99 -2.13 -13.29
CA ILE A 44 17.58 -3.45 -12.79
C ILE A 44 17.28 -4.45 -13.91
N LEU A 45 16.87 -3.96 -15.09
CA LEU A 45 16.54 -4.80 -16.24
C LEU A 45 17.74 -5.59 -16.79
N THR A 46 18.97 -5.22 -16.43
CA THR A 46 20.20 -5.93 -16.79
C THR A 46 20.79 -6.74 -15.63
N ASN A 47 20.17 -6.69 -14.44
CA ASN A 47 20.60 -7.48 -13.30
C ASN A 47 20.37 -8.98 -13.59
N PRO A 48 21.37 -9.86 -13.41
CA PRO A 48 21.24 -11.29 -13.73
C PRO A 48 20.17 -12.02 -12.90
N ASN A 49 19.81 -11.47 -11.74
CA ASN A 49 18.76 -12.05 -10.88
C ASN A 49 17.37 -11.47 -11.17
N PHE A 50 17.25 -10.46 -12.02
CA PHE A 50 15.96 -9.89 -12.41
C PHE A 50 15.34 -10.68 -13.56
N ASN A 51 14.15 -11.23 -13.36
CA ASN A 51 13.47 -12.02 -14.38
C ASN A 51 12.37 -11.18 -15.05
N ARG A 52 12.58 -10.79 -16.31
CA ARG A 52 11.61 -9.98 -17.08
C ARG A 52 10.28 -10.69 -17.38
N GLN A 53 10.19 -12.01 -17.19
CA GLN A 53 8.94 -12.77 -17.35
C GLN A 53 8.09 -12.77 -16.07
N ARG A 54 8.65 -12.36 -14.93
CA ARG A 54 7.94 -12.26 -13.66
C ARG A 54 7.31 -10.89 -13.50
N VAL A 55 6.20 -10.86 -12.76
CA VAL A 55 5.63 -9.61 -12.24
C VAL A 55 6.60 -9.01 -11.23
N THR A 56 6.80 -7.70 -11.33
CA THR A 56 7.52 -6.93 -10.34
C THR A 56 6.56 -6.41 -9.28
N ALA A 57 6.70 -6.92 -8.06
CA ALA A 57 5.96 -6.45 -6.90
C ALA A 57 6.75 -5.32 -6.24
N LEU A 58 6.17 -4.12 -6.19
CA LEU A 58 6.71 -2.98 -5.44
C LEU A 58 5.90 -2.81 -4.15
N TYR A 59 6.52 -3.12 -3.01
CA TYR A 59 5.89 -2.98 -1.70
C TYR A 59 6.19 -1.62 -1.07
N MET A 60 5.13 -0.97 -0.60
CA MET A 60 5.13 0.35 0.04
C MET A 60 4.57 0.20 1.46
N TYR A 61 5.41 0.36 2.48
CA TYR A 61 5.02 0.17 3.88
C TYR A 61 4.21 1.36 4.45
N GLY A 62 3.81 1.29 5.72
CA GLY A 62 2.98 2.32 6.37
C GLY A 62 3.75 3.46 7.03
N PHE A 63 3.02 4.46 7.54
CA PHE A 63 3.60 5.58 8.29
C PHE A 63 4.35 5.10 9.55
N GLN A 64 5.49 5.71 9.85
CA GLN A 64 6.39 5.36 10.96
C GLN A 64 6.96 3.92 10.91
N GLN A 65 6.84 3.23 9.78
CA GLN A 65 7.55 1.99 9.55
C GLN A 65 8.90 2.25 8.87
N ALA A 66 9.76 1.25 8.98
CA ALA A 66 11.07 1.19 8.36
C ALA A 66 11.28 -0.20 7.78
N ILE A 67 12.31 -0.36 6.94
CA ILE A 67 12.67 -1.65 6.31
C ILE A 67 12.92 -2.78 7.33
N SER A 68 13.29 -2.44 8.57
CA SER A 68 13.54 -3.37 9.68
C SER A 68 12.30 -3.65 10.53
N THR A 69 11.17 -2.98 10.27
CA THR A 69 9.94 -3.18 11.03
C THR A 69 9.41 -4.60 10.83
N PRO A 70 9.03 -5.33 11.89
CA PRO A 70 8.67 -6.75 11.77
C PRO A 70 7.62 -7.08 10.71
N SER A 71 6.57 -6.27 10.56
CA SER A 71 5.55 -6.49 9.52
C SER A 71 6.04 -6.20 8.10
N VAL A 72 7.05 -5.33 7.92
CA VAL A 72 7.72 -5.10 6.63
C VAL A 72 8.64 -6.28 6.29
N VAL A 73 9.42 -6.71 7.28
CA VAL A 73 10.30 -7.90 7.19
C VAL A 73 9.49 -9.15 6.84
N GLN A 74 8.33 -9.34 7.47
CA GLN A 74 7.44 -10.47 7.21
C GLN A 74 6.97 -10.51 5.75
N VAL A 75 6.53 -9.38 5.19
CA VAL A 75 6.10 -9.30 3.79
C VAL A 75 7.27 -9.56 2.84
N ARG A 76 8.43 -8.95 3.10
CA ARG A 76 9.67 -9.20 2.34
C ARG A 76 9.99 -10.69 2.29
N ASP A 77 10.04 -11.33 3.46
CA ASP A 77 10.41 -12.75 3.57
C ASP A 77 9.37 -13.65 2.89
N ALA A 78 8.08 -13.30 2.97
CA ALA A 78 7.02 -14.00 2.26
C ALA A 78 7.19 -13.94 0.72
N TYR A 79 7.56 -12.78 0.16
CA TYR A 79 7.86 -12.68 -1.28
C TYR A 79 9.10 -13.46 -1.68
N ILE A 80 10.16 -13.41 -0.88
CA ILE A 80 11.39 -14.18 -1.13
C ILE A 80 11.09 -15.68 -1.08
N GLN A 81 10.34 -16.14 -0.08
CA GLN A 81 9.94 -17.54 0.06
C GLN A 81 9.04 -18.00 -1.08
N ASN A 82 8.08 -17.17 -1.51
CA ASN A 82 7.20 -17.48 -2.64
C ASN A 82 7.97 -17.61 -3.96
N GLY A 83 8.96 -16.75 -4.19
CA GLY A 83 9.91 -16.87 -5.30
C GLY A 83 9.33 -16.64 -6.71
N ASN A 84 8.06 -16.27 -6.85
CA ASN A 84 7.40 -16.09 -8.17
C ASN A 84 7.40 -14.65 -8.69
N HIS A 85 7.97 -13.70 -7.93
CA HIS A 85 7.97 -12.27 -8.26
C HIS A 85 9.40 -11.72 -8.28
N ASN A 86 9.63 -10.62 -9.02
CA ASN A 86 10.73 -9.72 -8.68
C ASN A 86 10.24 -8.82 -7.54
N PHE A 87 10.88 -8.86 -6.38
CA PHE A 87 10.42 -8.09 -5.22
C PHE A 87 11.27 -6.84 -5.00
N LEU A 88 10.61 -5.67 -4.98
CA LEU A 88 11.22 -4.41 -4.56
C LEU A 88 10.49 -3.84 -3.35
N LEU A 89 11.28 -3.34 -2.40
CA LEU A 89 10.80 -2.55 -1.28
C LEU A 89 11.10 -1.08 -1.53
N MET A 90 10.09 -0.23 -1.41
CA MET A 90 10.24 1.23 -1.45
C MET A 90 10.74 1.74 -0.09
N ASP A 91 11.73 2.62 -0.07
CA ASP A 91 12.22 3.26 1.15
C ASP A 91 12.59 4.74 0.92
N CYS A 92 12.27 5.61 1.87
CA CYS A 92 12.60 7.05 1.85
C CYS A 92 13.01 7.59 3.22
N ASP A 93 13.46 6.70 4.11
CA ASP A 93 13.87 7.01 5.49
C ASP A 93 12.82 7.91 6.20
N SER A 94 13.25 8.96 6.89
CA SER A 94 12.40 9.88 7.65
C SER A 94 11.41 10.69 6.79
N SER A 95 11.56 10.68 5.47
CA SER A 95 10.67 11.39 4.55
C SER A 95 9.42 10.59 4.17
N TYR A 96 9.29 9.34 4.62
CA TYR A 96 8.10 8.50 4.43
C TYR A 96 6.93 8.96 5.32
N THR A 97 6.35 10.11 4.97
CA THR A 97 5.32 10.78 5.76
C THR A 97 4.07 11.05 4.94
N ALA A 98 2.93 11.29 5.60
CA ALA A 98 1.70 11.69 4.93
C ALA A 98 1.94 12.93 4.05
N VAL A 99 2.60 13.97 4.59
CA VAL A 99 2.87 15.22 3.87
C VAL A 99 3.63 15.01 2.55
N ASN A 100 4.59 14.09 2.54
CA ASN A 100 5.40 13.83 1.35
C ASN A 100 4.76 12.81 0.40
N ALA A 101 3.66 12.16 0.77
CA ALA A 101 3.10 11.01 0.06
C ALA A 101 2.78 11.30 -1.41
N ASN A 102 2.23 12.48 -1.73
CA ASN A 102 1.97 12.87 -3.11
C ASN A 102 3.28 13.10 -3.91
N SER A 103 4.31 13.69 -3.30
CA SER A 103 5.62 13.86 -3.94
C SER A 103 6.27 12.51 -4.22
N LEU A 104 6.26 11.61 -3.25
CA LEU A 104 6.79 10.26 -3.39
C LEU A 104 6.05 9.50 -4.51
N ALA A 105 4.72 9.61 -4.56
CA ALA A 105 3.92 9.02 -5.62
C ALA A 105 4.25 9.60 -7.01
N ASP A 106 4.50 10.91 -7.10
CA ASP A 106 4.88 11.57 -8.34
C ASP A 106 6.24 11.04 -8.85
N GLU A 107 7.21 10.86 -7.95
CA GLU A 107 8.53 10.29 -8.27
C GLU A 107 8.45 8.81 -8.67
N VAL A 108 7.68 7.98 -7.94
CA VAL A 108 7.44 6.58 -8.32
C VAL A 108 6.77 6.50 -9.69
N SER A 109 5.84 7.42 -10.00
CA SER A 109 5.17 7.43 -11.30
C SER A 109 6.13 7.72 -12.46
N ASP A 110 7.12 8.60 -12.27
CA ASP A 110 8.15 8.85 -13.28
C ASP A 110 9.01 7.62 -13.52
N VAL A 111 9.37 6.91 -12.45
CA VAL A 111 10.10 5.65 -12.55
C VAL A 111 9.30 4.61 -13.33
N LEU A 112 8.02 4.40 -13.01
CA LEU A 112 7.17 3.44 -13.75
C LEU A 112 7.04 3.79 -15.22
N LEU A 113 6.88 5.07 -15.56
CA LEU A 113 6.81 5.52 -16.95
C LEU A 113 8.12 5.25 -17.72
N GLN A 114 9.28 5.32 -17.08
CA GLN A 114 10.54 4.91 -17.72
C GLN A 114 10.53 3.42 -18.09
N PHE A 115 9.98 2.55 -17.23
CA PHE A 115 9.84 1.12 -17.54
C PHE A 115 8.84 0.86 -18.67
N PHE A 116 7.71 1.56 -18.67
CA PHE A 116 6.68 1.41 -19.70
C PHE A 116 7.19 1.86 -21.08
N ASN A 117 7.98 2.93 -21.13
CA ASN A 117 8.62 3.41 -22.37
C ASN A 117 9.63 2.40 -22.96
N VAL A 118 10.19 1.51 -22.15
CA VAL A 118 11.06 0.41 -22.62
C VAL A 118 10.34 -0.93 -22.71
N GLY A 119 9.00 -0.92 -22.63
CA GLY A 119 8.14 -2.09 -22.85
C GLY A 119 8.00 -3.05 -21.66
N TYR A 120 8.40 -2.65 -20.44
CA TYR A 120 8.23 -3.47 -19.25
C TYR A 120 7.06 -2.97 -18.38
N GLU A 121 5.86 -3.51 -18.63
CA GLU A 121 4.62 -3.08 -17.94
C GLU A 121 4.16 -4.05 -16.83
N SER A 122 4.88 -5.14 -16.57
CA SER A 122 4.49 -6.19 -15.60
C SER A 122 4.71 -5.76 -14.13
N TRP A 123 3.87 -4.86 -13.62
CA TRP A 123 3.96 -4.30 -12.26
C TRP A 123 2.74 -4.58 -11.39
N HIS A 124 2.99 -4.79 -10.11
CA HIS A 124 1.99 -4.87 -9.05
C HIS A 124 2.44 -3.99 -7.88
N LEU A 125 1.70 -2.93 -7.61
CA LEU A 125 1.97 -2.08 -6.44
C LEU A 125 1.19 -2.62 -5.25
N VAL A 126 1.87 -2.90 -4.14
CA VAL A 126 1.25 -3.37 -2.90
C VAL A 126 1.56 -2.37 -1.81
N GLY A 127 0.54 -1.71 -1.29
CA GLY A 127 0.72 -0.68 -0.29
C GLY A 127 -0.01 -1.01 1.01
N PHE A 128 0.62 -0.77 2.15
CA PHE A 128 -0.01 -0.86 3.47
C PHE A 128 -0.22 0.53 4.07
N SER A 129 -1.40 0.81 4.62
CA SER A 129 -1.68 2.06 5.33
C SER A 129 -1.40 3.28 4.45
N LEU A 130 -0.44 4.14 4.81
CA LEU A 130 0.04 5.24 3.98
C LEU A 130 0.57 4.77 2.61
N GLY A 131 1.26 3.63 2.56
CA GLY A 131 1.78 3.07 1.32
C GLY A 131 0.68 2.69 0.32
N ALA A 132 -0.51 2.32 0.79
CA ALA A 132 -1.67 2.09 -0.09
C ALA A 132 -2.12 3.38 -0.78
N GLN A 133 -2.12 4.49 -0.03
CA GLN A 133 -2.44 5.81 -0.58
C GLN A 133 -1.38 6.27 -1.58
N ILE A 134 -0.09 6.05 -1.28
CA ILE A 134 1.00 6.32 -2.23
C ILE A 134 0.84 5.50 -3.50
N ALA A 135 0.49 4.21 -3.41
CA ALA A 135 0.24 3.36 -4.57
C ALA A 135 -0.92 3.89 -5.43
N GLY A 136 -2.05 4.28 -4.82
CA GLY A 136 -3.18 4.89 -5.53
C GLY A 136 -2.80 6.19 -6.23
N MET A 137 -2.13 7.12 -5.52
CA MET A 137 -1.63 8.37 -6.11
C MET A 137 -0.64 8.11 -7.25
N THR A 138 0.23 7.10 -7.12
CA THR A 138 1.19 6.71 -8.16
C THR A 138 0.46 6.31 -9.43
N GLY A 139 -0.55 5.43 -9.32
CA GLY A 139 -1.37 5.01 -10.45
C GLY A 139 -2.11 6.17 -11.13
N ARG A 140 -2.66 7.09 -10.33
CA ARG A 140 -3.28 8.33 -10.82
C ARG A 140 -2.30 9.22 -11.58
N HIS A 141 -1.09 9.40 -11.07
CA HIS A 141 -0.05 10.16 -11.73
C HIS A 141 0.42 9.50 -13.02
N VAL A 142 0.60 8.18 -13.05
CA VAL A 142 0.89 7.41 -14.28
C VAL A 142 -0.16 7.69 -15.35
N ARG A 143 -1.45 7.56 -15.02
CA ARG A 143 -2.55 7.84 -15.97
C ARG A 143 -2.54 9.31 -16.42
N ARG A 144 -2.34 10.25 -15.51
CA ARG A 144 -2.30 11.69 -15.84
C ARG A 144 -1.12 12.05 -16.75
N LYS A 145 0.10 11.69 -16.35
CA LYS A 145 1.36 12.00 -17.06
C LYS A 145 1.44 11.30 -18.42
N SER A 146 0.90 10.10 -18.55
CA SER A 146 0.86 9.37 -19.83
C SER A 146 -0.29 9.77 -20.76
N LEU A 147 -1.17 10.68 -20.35
CA LEU A 147 -2.43 11.00 -21.04
C LEU A 147 -3.31 9.75 -21.23
N ARG A 148 -3.40 8.94 -20.17
CA ARG A 148 -4.16 7.67 -20.08
C ARG A 148 -3.69 6.58 -21.05
N ARG A 149 -2.49 6.72 -21.62
CA ARG A 149 -1.87 5.69 -22.47
C ARG A 149 -1.34 4.50 -21.67
N HIS A 150 -0.90 4.74 -20.44
CA HIS A 150 -0.45 3.69 -19.53
C HIS A 150 -1.32 3.64 -18.29
N SER A 151 -1.46 2.44 -17.74
CA SER A 151 -2.12 2.16 -16.48
C SER A 151 -1.31 1.13 -15.72
N VAL A 152 -1.21 1.28 -14.40
CA VAL A 152 -0.64 0.24 -13.54
C VAL A 152 -1.53 -1.01 -13.65
N PRO A 153 -0.98 -2.22 -13.87
CA PRO A 153 -1.82 -3.42 -14.03
C PRO A 153 -2.61 -3.78 -12.77
N ARG A 154 -1.96 -3.77 -11.60
CA ARG A 154 -2.60 -4.10 -10.32
C ARG A 154 -2.10 -3.20 -9.21
N ILE A 155 -3.03 -2.71 -8.39
CA ILE A 155 -2.73 -2.13 -7.07
C ILE A 155 -3.47 -2.93 -6.00
N THR A 156 -2.77 -3.37 -4.96
CA THR A 156 -3.40 -3.89 -3.75
C THR A 156 -3.23 -2.90 -2.61
N GLY A 157 -4.35 -2.42 -2.06
CA GLY A 157 -4.38 -1.56 -0.87
C GLY A 157 -4.67 -2.37 0.38
N ILE A 158 -3.70 -2.48 1.27
CA ILE A 158 -3.84 -3.15 2.56
C ILE A 158 -4.15 -2.08 3.61
N ASP A 159 -5.39 -2.08 4.07
CA ASP A 159 -5.96 -1.16 5.07
C ASP A 159 -5.58 0.32 4.81
N PRO A 160 -5.98 0.90 3.66
CA PRO A 160 -5.51 2.23 3.24
C PRO A 160 -5.78 3.29 4.30
N GLY A 161 -4.77 4.06 4.68
CA GLY A 161 -4.89 4.99 5.82
C GLY A 161 -5.93 6.09 5.62
N GLN A 162 -6.82 6.28 6.60
CA GLN A 162 -7.66 7.46 6.77
C GLN A 162 -6.75 8.63 7.13
N LEU A 163 -6.46 9.47 6.15
CA LEU A 163 -5.71 10.70 6.38
C LEU A 163 -6.69 11.86 6.59
N PRO A 164 -6.31 12.88 7.37
CA PRO A 164 -7.12 14.08 7.56
C PRO A 164 -7.67 14.60 6.22
N ILE A 165 -8.95 14.96 6.23
CA ILE A 165 -9.70 15.40 5.05
C ILE A 165 -8.90 16.47 4.29
N GLY A 166 -8.68 16.24 2.99
CA GLY A 166 -8.12 17.23 2.08
C GLY A 166 -6.60 17.15 1.86
N LEU A 167 -5.88 16.23 2.49
CA LEU A 167 -4.48 15.99 2.16
C LEU A 167 -4.34 15.37 0.76
N PHE A 168 -5.05 14.27 0.49
CA PHE A 168 -5.10 13.60 -0.82
C PHE A 168 -6.46 12.91 -0.98
N SER A 169 -6.88 12.64 -2.22
CA SER A 169 -8.02 11.74 -2.45
C SER A 169 -7.57 10.29 -2.32
N ASP A 170 -8.38 9.51 -1.61
CA ASP A 170 -8.17 8.07 -1.38
C ASP A 170 -7.80 7.32 -2.66
N ILE A 171 -6.99 6.26 -2.49
CA ILE A 171 -6.87 5.18 -3.47
C ILE A 171 -8.27 4.77 -3.92
N ASN A 172 -8.46 4.53 -5.22
CA ASN A 172 -9.72 4.07 -5.77
C ASN A 172 -9.54 3.17 -7.00
N ALA A 173 -10.64 2.57 -7.46
CA ALA A 173 -10.67 1.65 -8.60
C ALA A 173 -10.09 2.23 -9.89
N ASP A 174 -10.15 3.54 -10.08
CA ASP A 174 -9.64 4.22 -11.26
C ASP A 174 -8.09 4.36 -11.26
N ASP A 175 -7.41 4.06 -10.16
CA ASP A 175 -5.97 4.28 -10.05
C ASP A 175 -5.15 3.19 -10.78
N ALA A 176 -5.75 2.04 -11.14
CA ALA A 176 -5.10 0.97 -11.91
C ALA A 176 -6.10 0.19 -12.78
N ALA A 177 -5.59 -0.73 -13.61
CA ALA A 177 -6.45 -1.64 -14.37
C ALA A 177 -7.21 -2.61 -13.45
N PHE A 178 -6.64 -2.95 -12.29
CA PHE A 178 -7.32 -3.67 -11.22
C PHE A 178 -6.85 -3.18 -9.85
N VAL A 179 -7.80 -3.04 -8.92
CA VAL A 179 -7.54 -2.54 -7.56
C VAL A 179 -8.29 -3.41 -6.57
N ASP A 180 -7.56 -4.12 -5.71
CA ASP A 180 -8.10 -4.93 -4.63
C ASP A 180 -7.73 -4.34 -3.26
N ILE A 181 -8.72 -4.22 -2.37
CA ILE A 181 -8.54 -3.62 -1.04
C ILE A 181 -8.78 -4.67 0.03
N ILE A 182 -7.94 -4.66 1.08
CA ILE A 182 -8.08 -5.51 2.26
C ILE A 182 -8.32 -4.60 3.47
N HIS A 183 -9.52 -4.63 4.03
CA HIS A 183 -9.91 -3.89 5.23
C HIS A 183 -9.77 -4.77 6.46
N VAL A 184 -9.01 -4.31 7.46
CA VAL A 184 -8.78 -5.02 8.73
C VAL A 184 -9.05 -4.15 9.96
N GLU A 185 -8.94 -2.83 9.88
CA GLU A 185 -9.26 -1.91 10.98
C GLU A 185 -9.73 -0.57 10.41
N THR A 186 -11.03 -0.40 10.20
CA THR A 186 -11.56 0.81 9.57
C THR A 186 -12.04 1.88 10.56
N VAL A 187 -11.95 1.63 11.87
CA VAL A 187 -12.48 2.58 12.87
C VAL A 187 -11.49 3.70 13.15
N HIS A 188 -10.19 3.41 13.16
CA HIS A 188 -9.15 4.38 13.54
C HIS A 188 -8.14 4.63 12.43
N PHE A 189 -7.75 3.58 11.69
CA PHE A 189 -6.63 3.63 10.75
C PHE A 189 -7.06 3.52 9.30
N GLY A 190 -7.74 2.44 8.90
CA GLY A 190 -8.06 2.12 7.50
C GLY A 190 -9.33 2.78 6.98
N THR A 191 -9.43 3.05 5.68
CA THR A 191 -10.61 3.71 5.08
C THR A 191 -11.88 2.87 5.25
N VAL A 192 -12.98 3.53 5.62
CA VAL A 192 -14.33 2.93 5.74
C VAL A 192 -15.02 2.75 4.38
N ASN A 193 -14.44 3.31 3.32
CA ASN A 193 -15.04 3.33 2.00
C ASN A 193 -14.63 2.09 1.20
N ALA A 194 -15.58 1.52 0.47
CA ALA A 194 -15.30 0.51 -0.56
C ALA A 194 -14.68 1.19 -1.78
N VAL A 195 -13.35 1.26 -1.83
CA VAL A 195 -12.64 2.06 -2.83
C VAL A 195 -12.06 1.25 -4.00
N GLY A 196 -11.90 -0.06 -3.86
CA GLY A 196 -11.37 -0.94 -4.92
C GLY A 196 -12.45 -1.42 -5.89
N HIS A 197 -11.99 -2.10 -6.96
CA HIS A 197 -12.84 -2.96 -7.77
C HIS A 197 -13.44 -4.06 -6.89
N VAL A 198 -12.62 -4.68 -6.04
CA VAL A 198 -13.01 -5.64 -5.01
C VAL A 198 -12.51 -5.20 -3.64
N ASN A 199 -13.34 -5.37 -2.62
CA ASN A 199 -13.07 -4.95 -1.25
C ASN A 199 -13.28 -6.14 -0.30
N PHE A 200 -12.21 -6.59 0.34
CA PHE A 200 -12.22 -7.69 1.30
C PHE A 200 -12.30 -7.16 2.72
N TRP A 201 -13.36 -7.52 3.43
CA TRP A 201 -13.63 -7.10 4.80
C TRP A 201 -13.34 -8.27 5.74
N VAL A 202 -12.11 -8.30 6.27
CA VAL A 202 -11.63 -9.42 7.10
C VAL A 202 -12.20 -9.29 8.50
N ASN A 203 -12.96 -10.31 8.94
CA ASN A 203 -13.67 -10.29 10.22
C ASN A 203 -14.55 -9.03 10.40
N GLY A 204 -15.15 -8.55 9.30
CA GLY A 204 -15.97 -7.34 9.28
C GLY A 204 -15.17 -6.04 9.12
N GLY A 205 -13.84 -6.10 9.06
CA GLY A 205 -12.96 -4.94 8.83
C GLY A 205 -12.72 -4.08 10.08
N VAL A 206 -13.05 -4.56 11.27
CA VAL A 206 -12.99 -3.74 12.50
C VAL A 206 -11.97 -4.25 13.51
N THR A 207 -12.17 -5.46 14.04
CA THR A 207 -11.27 -6.03 15.06
C THR A 207 -10.89 -7.43 14.65
N GLN A 208 -9.58 -7.68 14.56
CA GLN A 208 -9.09 -8.99 14.19
C GLN A 208 -9.03 -9.92 15.41
N PRO A 209 -9.43 -11.20 15.28
CA PRO A 209 -9.59 -12.12 16.42
C PRO A 209 -8.37 -12.18 17.32
N MET A 210 -7.14 -12.20 16.77
CA MET A 210 -5.92 -12.29 17.58
C MET A 210 -5.65 -11.07 18.47
N CYS A 211 -6.35 -9.97 18.22
CA CYS A 211 -6.14 -8.69 18.89
C CYS A 211 -7.10 -8.48 20.08
N THR A 212 -8.04 -9.39 20.35
CA THR A 212 -9.07 -9.21 21.40
C THR A 212 -8.56 -9.50 22.82
N GLY A 213 -7.33 -9.97 22.98
CA GLY A 213 -6.82 -10.54 24.24
C GLY A 213 -6.23 -9.56 25.27
N ALA A 214 -5.96 -8.29 24.92
CA ALA A 214 -5.39 -7.33 25.87
C ALA A 214 -5.84 -5.88 25.58
N VAL A 215 -6.64 -5.31 26.49
CA VAL A 215 -6.98 -3.88 26.52
C VAL A 215 -5.85 -3.14 27.23
N ALA A 216 -4.75 -2.90 26.52
CA ALA A 216 -3.68 -2.02 26.99
C ALA A 216 -3.81 -0.63 26.35
N VAL A 217 -3.35 0.39 27.07
CA VAL A 217 -3.10 1.72 26.50
C VAL A 217 -2.04 1.55 25.42
N GLY A 218 -2.37 1.85 24.17
CA GLY A 218 -1.45 1.63 23.05
C GLY A 218 -0.31 2.64 23.02
N LYS A 219 0.36 2.76 21.89
CA LYS A 219 1.43 3.75 21.71
C LYS A 219 0.83 5.12 21.39
N LEU A 220 1.39 6.18 21.96
CA LEU A 220 1.15 7.54 21.48
C LEU A 220 1.74 7.67 20.08
N ILE A 221 0.90 8.02 19.11
CA ILE A 221 1.33 8.33 17.75
C ILE A 221 1.32 9.83 17.56
N GLU A 222 2.48 10.39 17.29
CA GLU A 222 2.66 11.82 17.04
C GLU A 222 2.53 12.15 15.55
N PHE A 223 1.67 13.11 15.25
CA PHE A 223 1.57 13.75 13.95
C PHE A 223 2.14 15.15 14.05
N LYS A 224 3.28 15.37 13.38
CA LYS A 224 3.94 16.66 13.32
C LYS A 224 3.39 17.47 12.14
N PHE A 225 2.69 18.56 12.47
CA PHE A 225 2.19 19.53 11.51
C PHE A 225 3.19 20.69 11.44
N TRP A 226 4.27 20.50 10.67
CA TRP A 226 5.38 21.45 10.56
C TRP A 226 4.95 22.87 10.18
N PHE A 227 3.90 23.01 9.38
CA PHE A 227 3.36 24.31 8.96
C PHE A 227 2.63 25.07 10.09
N LEU A 228 2.38 24.44 11.23
CA LEU A 228 1.76 25.07 12.42
C LEU A 228 2.66 25.05 13.66
N GLU A 229 3.87 24.50 13.59
CA GLU A 229 4.68 24.14 14.77
C GLU A 229 3.90 23.31 15.82
N LEU A 230 2.89 22.57 15.38
CA LEU A 230 2.04 21.76 16.25
C LEU A 230 2.40 20.28 16.14
N THR A 231 2.49 19.62 17.30
CA THR A 231 2.53 18.16 17.39
C THR A 231 1.22 17.71 18.03
N MET A 232 0.42 16.95 17.29
CA MET A 232 -0.76 16.29 17.85
C MET A 232 -0.40 14.85 18.18
N SER A 233 -0.68 14.45 19.41
CA SER A 233 -0.47 13.07 19.86
C SER A 233 -1.82 12.39 19.97
N PHE A 234 -2.01 11.30 19.23
CA PHE A 234 -3.20 10.47 19.33
C PHE A 234 -2.84 9.17 20.04
N GLN A 235 -3.65 8.84 21.04
CA GLN A 235 -3.55 7.60 21.76
C GLN A 235 -4.48 6.57 21.12
N PHE A 236 -3.92 5.61 20.40
CA PHE A 236 -4.69 4.48 19.86
C PHE A 236 -4.66 3.31 20.84
N SER A 237 -5.69 2.46 20.79
CA SER A 237 -5.72 1.24 21.60
C SER A 237 -4.79 0.18 21.00
N VAL A 238 -4.24 -0.72 21.83
CA VAL A 238 -3.45 -1.86 21.33
C VAL A 238 -4.27 -2.73 20.37
N VAL A 239 -5.57 -2.85 20.61
CA VAL A 239 -6.50 -3.61 19.74
C VAL A 239 -6.55 -3.02 18.33
N ALA A 240 -6.66 -1.68 18.22
CA ALA A 240 -6.70 -1.00 16.93
C ALA A 240 -5.35 -1.13 16.20
N THR A 241 -4.22 -0.84 16.87
CA THR A 241 -2.90 -0.98 16.24
C THR A 241 -2.61 -2.43 15.82
N CYS A 242 -2.96 -3.41 16.65
CA CYS A 242 -2.83 -4.82 16.33
C CYS A 242 -3.68 -5.19 15.10
N SER A 243 -4.95 -4.77 15.07
CA SER A 243 -5.87 -5.08 13.97
C SER A 243 -5.39 -4.49 12.65
N HIS A 244 -4.90 -3.24 12.67
CA HIS A 244 -4.30 -2.59 11.50
C HIS A 244 -3.08 -3.37 10.98
N LEU A 245 -2.20 -3.83 11.88
CA LEU A 245 -1.00 -4.59 11.54
C LEU A 245 -1.27 -6.03 11.06
N MET A 246 -2.51 -6.51 11.13
CA MET A 246 -2.87 -7.82 10.59
C MET A 246 -2.96 -7.85 9.07
N GLY A 247 -3.14 -6.71 8.42
CA GLY A 247 -3.17 -6.63 6.96
C GLY A 247 -1.92 -7.24 6.30
N PRO A 248 -0.70 -6.75 6.62
CA PRO A 248 0.56 -7.35 6.15
C PRO A 248 0.72 -8.83 6.51
N THR A 249 0.21 -9.25 7.68
CA THR A 249 0.24 -10.65 8.12
C THR A 249 -0.61 -11.54 7.21
N TYR A 250 -1.87 -11.17 6.95
CA TYR A 250 -2.74 -11.91 6.04
C TYR A 250 -2.21 -11.91 4.60
N TRP A 251 -1.66 -10.78 4.15
CA TRP A 251 -0.99 -10.72 2.85
C TRP A 251 0.16 -11.71 2.74
N SER A 252 1.03 -11.74 3.76
CA SER A 252 2.18 -12.64 3.84
C SER A 252 1.79 -14.12 3.84
N GLU A 253 0.73 -14.48 4.56
CA GLU A 253 0.19 -15.85 4.54
C GLU A 253 -0.38 -16.21 3.16
N SER A 254 -1.03 -15.26 2.46
CA SER A 254 -1.54 -15.51 1.11
C SER A 254 -0.42 -15.80 0.10
N LEU A 255 0.77 -15.24 0.31
CA LEU A 255 1.96 -15.46 -0.53
C LEU A 255 2.63 -16.80 -0.28
N THR A 256 2.70 -17.23 0.99
CA THR A 256 3.43 -18.43 1.40
C THR A 256 2.58 -19.69 1.42
N ALA A 257 1.26 -19.55 1.33
CA ALA A 257 0.36 -20.68 1.18
C ALA A 257 0.59 -21.42 -0.14
N ASN A 258 0.62 -22.76 -0.08
CA ASN A 258 0.66 -23.63 -1.26
C ASN A 258 -0.67 -23.68 -2.03
N ASN A 259 -1.65 -22.85 -1.65
CA ASN A 259 -2.97 -22.76 -2.25
C ASN A 259 -3.34 -21.28 -2.45
N PRO A 260 -3.48 -20.79 -3.69
CA PRO A 260 -3.88 -19.39 -3.92
C PRO A 260 -5.31 -19.07 -3.44
N ASN A 261 -6.11 -20.10 -3.14
CA ASN A 261 -7.48 -19.95 -2.64
C ASN A 261 -7.62 -19.97 -1.12
N ILE A 262 -6.51 -19.82 -0.39
CA ILE A 262 -6.44 -20.06 1.07
C ILE A 262 -7.36 -19.12 1.88
N PHE A 263 -7.52 -17.86 1.45
CA PHE A 263 -8.45 -16.90 2.08
C PHE A 263 -9.72 -16.75 1.26
N ARG A 264 -10.57 -17.78 1.24
CA ARG A 264 -11.86 -17.73 0.51
C ARG A 264 -12.78 -16.67 1.11
N ALA A 265 -13.13 -15.66 0.31
CA ALA A 265 -14.08 -14.62 0.70
C ALA A 265 -15.37 -14.68 -0.12
N GLN A 266 -16.48 -14.42 0.55
CA GLN A 266 -17.83 -14.52 0.01
C GLN A 266 -18.35 -13.14 -0.38
N GLN A 267 -18.78 -12.95 -1.62
CA GLN A 267 -19.42 -11.70 -2.04
C GLN A 267 -20.74 -11.51 -1.28
N CYS A 268 -20.92 -10.38 -0.64
CA CYS A 268 -22.13 -10.10 0.16
C CYS A 268 -22.46 -8.61 0.17
N ALA A 269 -23.70 -8.26 0.54
CA ALA A 269 -24.10 -6.85 0.65
C ALA A 269 -23.53 -6.18 1.91
N SER A 270 -23.41 -6.93 3.01
CA SER A 270 -22.91 -6.45 4.30
C SER A 270 -22.31 -7.58 5.12
N TRP A 271 -21.59 -7.21 6.18
CA TRP A 271 -21.10 -8.16 7.17
C TRP A 271 -22.23 -8.93 7.84
N ASP A 272 -23.33 -8.26 8.21
CA ASP A 272 -24.48 -8.92 8.84
C ASP A 272 -25.12 -9.95 7.91
N ALA A 273 -25.27 -9.63 6.62
CA ALA A 273 -25.79 -10.58 5.64
C ALA A 273 -24.86 -11.81 5.51
N PHE A 274 -23.55 -11.59 5.58
CA PHE A 274 -22.56 -12.66 5.56
C PHE A 274 -22.65 -13.56 6.79
N VAL A 275 -22.71 -12.98 8.00
CA VAL A 275 -22.82 -13.73 9.26
C VAL A 275 -24.15 -14.50 9.35
N ASN A 276 -25.23 -13.96 8.79
CA ASN A 276 -26.54 -14.60 8.74
C ASN A 276 -26.71 -15.56 7.55
N ASN A 277 -25.63 -15.94 6.85
CA ASN A 277 -25.62 -16.89 5.73
C ASN A 277 -26.56 -16.50 4.55
N GLN A 278 -26.79 -15.20 4.33
CA GLN A 278 -27.71 -14.73 3.29
C GLN A 278 -27.09 -14.72 1.88
N CYS A 279 -25.79 -14.95 1.76
CA CYS A 279 -25.04 -14.87 0.51
C CYS A 279 -24.23 -16.14 0.19
N VAL A 280 -24.61 -17.29 0.74
CA VAL A 280 -23.89 -18.57 0.54
C VAL A 280 -23.76 -19.00 -0.93
N ASN A 281 -24.69 -18.57 -1.79
CA ASN A 281 -24.70 -18.89 -3.21
C ASN A 281 -24.05 -17.82 -4.09
N ASN A 282 -23.58 -16.71 -3.50
CA ASN A 282 -22.95 -15.65 -4.27
C ASN A 282 -21.55 -16.08 -4.73
N PRO A 283 -20.97 -15.38 -5.73
CA PRO A 283 -19.58 -15.59 -6.12
C PRO A 283 -18.59 -15.46 -4.97
N THR A 284 -17.48 -16.17 -5.10
CA THR A 284 -16.36 -16.08 -4.16
C THR A 284 -15.09 -15.68 -4.88
N SER A 285 -14.24 -14.95 -4.18
CA SER A 285 -12.87 -14.67 -4.60
C SER A 285 -11.94 -14.93 -3.43
N PRO A 286 -10.76 -15.50 -3.65
CA PRO A 286 -9.75 -15.46 -2.62
C PRO A 286 -9.29 -14.01 -2.39
N MET A 287 -9.01 -13.69 -1.14
CA MET A 287 -8.29 -12.50 -0.74
C MET A 287 -6.77 -12.76 -0.84
N GLY A 288 -6.01 -11.75 -1.21
CA GLY A 288 -4.54 -11.81 -1.26
C GLY A 288 -3.98 -12.01 -2.67
N ILE A 289 -2.84 -12.67 -2.78
CA ILE A 289 -2.12 -12.77 -4.07
C ILE A 289 -2.96 -13.45 -5.16
N GLY A 290 -3.77 -14.45 -4.78
CA GLY A 290 -4.57 -15.28 -5.69
C GLY A 290 -5.90 -14.68 -6.14
N VAL A 291 -6.19 -13.41 -5.83
CA VAL A 291 -7.46 -12.75 -6.14
C VAL A 291 -7.96 -13.00 -7.57
N ASN A 292 -9.27 -13.17 -7.72
CA ASN A 292 -9.90 -13.20 -9.03
C ASN A 292 -10.01 -11.76 -9.59
N PHE A 293 -9.33 -11.47 -10.69
CA PHE A 293 -9.34 -10.17 -11.35
C PHE A 293 -10.72 -9.73 -11.89
N ASN A 294 -11.70 -10.65 -11.97
CA ASN A 294 -13.08 -10.32 -12.32
C ASN A 294 -13.98 -10.10 -11.10
N ALA A 295 -13.46 -10.27 -9.88
CA ALA A 295 -14.23 -10.05 -8.66
C ALA A 295 -14.58 -8.56 -8.52
N GLN A 296 -15.79 -8.29 -8.04
CA GLN A 296 -16.28 -6.93 -7.84
C GLN A 296 -17.05 -6.78 -6.53
N GLY A 297 -17.04 -5.57 -5.98
CA GLY A 297 -17.81 -5.22 -4.79
C GLY A 297 -17.27 -5.86 -3.51
N ASN A 298 -18.14 -5.97 -2.51
CA ASN A 298 -17.75 -6.34 -1.16
C ASN A 298 -17.71 -7.86 -0.97
N HIS A 299 -16.60 -8.34 -0.43
CA HIS A 299 -16.37 -9.72 -0.06
C HIS A 299 -16.01 -9.81 1.42
N PHE A 300 -16.53 -10.81 2.11
CA PHE A 300 -16.36 -10.98 3.55
C PHE A 300 -15.78 -12.36 3.84
N LEU A 301 -14.95 -12.43 4.87
CA LEU A 301 -14.34 -13.67 5.35
C LEU A 301 -14.05 -13.59 6.84
N ARG A 302 -13.92 -14.77 7.46
CA ARG A 302 -13.43 -14.94 8.83
C ARG A 302 -12.03 -15.53 8.81
N THR A 303 -11.28 -15.32 9.89
CA THR A 303 -9.96 -15.94 10.09
C THR A 303 -9.90 -16.67 11.43
N ASN A 304 -8.93 -17.56 11.58
CA ASN A 304 -8.55 -18.14 12.86
C ASN A 304 -7.99 -17.09 13.82
N LEU A 305 -7.93 -17.47 15.11
CA LEU A 305 -7.30 -16.70 16.18
C LEU A 305 -5.76 -16.70 16.07
N VAL A 306 -5.17 -17.76 15.52
CA VAL A 306 -3.73 -17.97 15.40
C VAL A 306 -3.41 -18.48 14.00
N ALA A 307 -2.15 -18.31 13.58
CA ALA A 307 -1.68 -18.84 12.30
C ALA A 307 -1.78 -20.38 12.25
N PRO A 308 -2.12 -20.98 11.09
CA PRO A 308 -2.56 -20.32 9.86
C PRO A 308 -3.92 -19.64 10.06
N PHE A 309 -4.00 -18.38 9.65
CA PHE A 309 -5.19 -17.54 9.82
C PHE A 309 -6.32 -17.92 8.87
N SER A 310 -6.00 -18.53 7.74
CA SER A 310 -7.00 -19.07 6.82
C SER A 310 -7.88 -20.14 7.46
N LEU A 311 -9.17 -20.10 7.14
CA LEU A 311 -10.12 -21.17 7.46
C LEU A 311 -10.11 -22.17 6.29
N THR A 312 -9.56 -23.37 6.55
CA THR A 312 -9.58 -24.51 5.62
C THR A 312 -10.92 -25.20 5.60
#